data_AF-A0A6N0HZA2-F1
#
_entry.id   AF-A0A6N0HZA2-F1
#
_cell.length_a   1.000
_cell.length_b   1.000
_cell.length_c   1.000
_cell.angle_alpha   90.00
_cell.angle_beta   90.00
_cell.angle_gamma   90.00
#
_symmetry.space_group_name_H-M   'P 1'
#
loop_
_entity.id
_entity.type
_entity.pdbx_description
1 polymer ?
#
loop_
_entity_poly.entity_id
_entity_poly.type
_entity_poly.pdbx_seq_one_letter_code
_entity_poly.pdbx_strand_id
1 'polypeptide(L)'
;MPKTNFRKNSDSPESGALGWIDTFAIPAKAKNVSAAYKWINFVSKPENAALITNSEKYGTASKDAAKYLEASIKADFERYFSEADIDNIKWHPPVPAGFDRIESKALDRIKTAN
;
A
#
# COMPACT_ATOMS: atom_id res chain seq x y z
N MET A 1 13.82 25.62 -7.27
CA MET A 1 13.26 24.27 -7.04
C MET A 1 12.47 23.88 -8.28
N PRO A 2 12.68 22.70 -8.88
CA PRO A 2 11.86 22.27 -10.01
C PRO A 2 10.42 22.10 -9.49
N LYS A 3 9.44 22.64 -10.21
CA LYS A 3 8.03 22.43 -9.90
C LYS A 3 7.77 20.93 -10.04
N THR A 4 7.36 20.27 -8.97
CA THR A 4 6.90 18.88 -9.02
C THR A 4 5.64 18.83 -9.88
N ASN A 5 5.71 18.07 -10.97
CA ASN A 5 4.60 17.88 -11.91
C ASN A 5 3.58 16.90 -11.31
N PHE A 6 2.72 17.42 -10.44
CA PHE A 6 1.54 16.73 -9.95
C PHE A 6 0.38 16.91 -10.92
N ARG A 7 -0.48 15.90 -11.04
CA ARG A 7 -1.66 15.97 -11.91
C ARG A 7 -2.56 17.12 -11.47
N LYS A 8 -3.16 17.84 -12.42
CA LYS A 8 -4.18 18.85 -12.09
C LYS A 8 -5.32 18.16 -11.32
N ASN A 9 -5.58 18.64 -10.10
CA ASN A 9 -6.64 18.19 -9.17
C ASN A 9 -6.33 16.91 -8.35
N SER A 10 -5.10 16.39 -8.36
CA SER A 10 -4.66 15.31 -7.46
C SER A 10 -3.21 15.54 -7.04
N ASP A 11 -2.83 15.12 -5.84
CA ASP A 11 -1.43 15.17 -5.40
C ASP A 11 -0.59 13.97 -5.89
N SER A 12 -1.10 13.23 -6.88
CA SER A 12 -0.41 12.10 -7.51
C SER A 12 0.54 12.57 -8.63
N PRO A 13 1.72 11.94 -8.80
CA PRO A 13 2.65 12.27 -9.87
C PRO A 13 2.03 12.05 -11.26
N GLU A 14 2.29 12.95 -12.22
CA GLU A 14 1.80 12.79 -13.60
C GLU A 14 2.28 11.48 -14.25
N SER A 15 3.50 11.04 -13.93
CA SER A 15 4.08 9.78 -14.41
C SER A 15 3.43 8.52 -13.84
N GLY A 16 2.56 8.67 -12.83
CA GLY A 16 2.02 7.59 -12.01
C GLY A 16 2.86 7.34 -10.75
N ALA A 17 2.18 6.99 -9.67
CA ALA A 17 2.80 6.57 -8.41
C ALA A 17 3.23 5.09 -8.47
N LEU A 18 4.30 4.74 -7.75
CA LEU A 18 4.62 3.35 -7.46
C LEU A 18 3.58 2.81 -6.47
N GLY A 19 2.96 1.68 -6.79
CA GLY A 19 1.97 1.03 -5.92
C GLY A 19 2.35 -0.40 -5.58
N TRP A 20 1.96 -0.85 -4.39
CA TRP A 20 2.10 -2.23 -3.92
C TRP A 20 0.90 -2.63 -3.06
N ILE A 21 0.72 -3.93 -2.86
CA ILE A 21 -0.35 -4.50 -2.02
C ILE A 21 0.29 -5.50 -1.07
N ASP A 22 0.19 -5.22 0.23
CA ASP A 22 0.58 -6.15 1.28
C ASP A 22 -0.55 -7.14 1.55
N THR A 23 -0.23 -8.43 1.67
CA THR A 23 -1.21 -9.49 1.88
C THR A 23 -0.82 -10.37 3.06
N PHE A 24 -1.83 -10.96 3.71
CA PHE A 24 -1.59 -11.99 4.71
C PHE A 24 -1.20 -13.31 4.04
N ALA A 25 -0.16 -13.94 4.57
CA ALA A 25 0.23 -15.30 4.22
C ALA A 25 0.33 -16.16 5.48
N ILE A 26 -0.13 -17.41 5.41
CA ILE A 26 0.03 -18.39 6.48
C ILE A 26 1.19 -19.32 6.09
N PRO A 27 2.30 -19.35 6.85
CA PRO A 27 3.41 -20.25 6.55
C PRO A 27 2.98 -21.71 6.59
N ALA A 28 3.48 -22.54 5.66
CA ALA A 28 3.10 -23.95 5.54
C ALA A 28 3.35 -24.79 6.81
N LYS A 29 4.27 -24.35 7.69
CA LYS A 29 4.61 -25.01 8.97
C LYS A 29 3.96 -24.35 10.19
N ALA A 30 2.99 -23.46 10.00
CA ALA A 30 2.30 -22.77 11.08
C ALA A 30 1.65 -23.78 12.04
N LYS A 31 1.89 -23.60 13.34
CA LYS A 31 1.43 -24.53 14.38
C LYS A 31 -0.04 -24.33 14.77
N ASN A 32 -0.61 -23.17 14.46
CA ASN A 32 -2.00 -22.84 14.81
C ASN A 32 -2.72 -22.10 13.66
N VAL A 33 -2.97 -22.84 12.59
CA VAL A 33 -3.65 -22.34 11.38
C VAL A 33 -5.07 -21.84 11.68
N SER A 34 -5.80 -22.54 12.57
CA SER A 34 -7.16 -22.14 12.97
C SER A 34 -7.18 -20.75 13.62
N ALA A 35 -6.25 -20.46 14.54
CA ALA A 35 -6.17 -19.13 15.14
C ALA A 35 -5.77 -18.05 14.13
N ALA A 36 -4.86 -18.37 13.19
CA ALA A 36 -4.46 -17.45 12.13
C ALA A 36 -5.67 -17.03 11.27
N TYR A 37 -6.50 -17.98 10.83
CA TYR A 37 -7.72 -17.65 10.09
C TYR A 37 -8.72 -16.83 10.92
N LYS A 38 -8.90 -17.15 12.21
CA LYS A 38 -9.76 -16.35 13.09
C LYS A 38 -9.29 -14.91 13.19
N TRP A 39 -7.98 -14.70 13.30
CA TRP A 39 -7.39 -13.37 13.35
C TRP A 39 -7.53 -12.63 12.02
N ILE A 40 -7.19 -13.25 10.88
CA ILE A 40 -7.36 -12.65 9.54
C ILE A 40 -8.82 -12.24 9.32
N ASN A 41 -9.78 -13.12 9.64
CA ASN A 41 -11.20 -12.81 9.53
C ASN A 41 -11.61 -11.66 10.47
N PHE A 42 -11.07 -11.62 11.68
CA PHE A 42 -11.36 -10.54 12.63
C PHE A 42 -10.86 -9.19 12.10
N VAL A 43 -9.58 -9.09 11.70
CA VAL A 43 -9.01 -7.81 11.23
C VAL A 43 -9.58 -7.36 9.89
N SER A 44 -10.08 -8.29 9.07
CA SER A 44 -10.67 -7.97 7.76
C SER A 44 -12.12 -7.46 7.84
N LYS A 45 -12.77 -7.51 9.00
CA LYS A 45 -14.11 -6.91 9.16
C LYS A 45 -14.07 -5.40 8.89
N PRO A 46 -15.08 -4.81 8.23
CA PRO A 46 -15.05 -3.40 7.80
C PRO A 46 -14.68 -2.42 8.93
N GLU A 47 -15.29 -2.58 10.10
CA GLU A 47 -15.07 -1.74 11.27
C GLU A 47 -13.65 -1.86 11.84
N ASN A 48 -13.07 -3.07 11.84
CA ASN A 48 -11.74 -3.33 12.36
C ASN A 48 -10.66 -2.87 11.37
N ALA A 49 -10.88 -3.11 10.08
CA ALA A 49 -10.00 -2.64 9.02
C ALA A 49 -9.97 -1.11 8.96
N ALA A 50 -11.11 -0.45 9.16
CA ALA A 50 -11.19 1.00 9.26
C ALA A 50 -10.48 1.53 10.50
N LEU A 51 -10.57 0.86 11.65
CA LEU A 51 -9.81 1.23 12.85
C LEU A 51 -8.31 1.26 12.57
N ILE A 52 -7.78 0.24 11.87
CA ILE A 52 -6.37 0.20 11.46
C ILE A 52 -6.06 1.33 10.47
N THR A 53 -6.93 1.56 9.48
CA THR A 53 -6.75 2.61 8.47
C THR A 53 -6.73 4.00 9.10
N ASN A 54 -7.61 4.27 10.08
CA ASN A 54 -7.65 5.57 10.76
C ASN A 54 -6.36 5.83 11.57
N SER A 55 -5.75 4.78 12.15
CA SER A 55 -4.48 4.87 12.88
C SER A 55 -3.27 5.02 11.94
N GLU A 56 -3.14 4.09 10.99
CA GLU A 56 -1.92 3.92 10.20
C GLU A 56 -1.94 4.65 8.86
N LYS A 57 -3.13 5.09 8.42
CA LYS A 57 -3.38 5.86 7.19
C LYS A 57 -3.06 5.10 5.89
N TYR A 58 -2.87 3.79 5.97
CA TYR A 58 -2.80 2.91 4.81
C TYR A 58 -4.17 2.42 4.39
N GLY A 59 -4.42 2.38 3.08
CA GLY A 59 -5.68 1.91 2.51
C GLY A 59 -5.92 0.43 2.80
N THR A 60 -7.19 0.05 2.91
CA THR A 60 -7.59 -1.34 3.14
C THR A 60 -8.36 -1.92 1.96
N ALA A 61 -8.16 -3.22 1.69
CA ALA A 61 -8.95 -3.98 0.73
C ALA A 61 -10.28 -4.51 1.31
N SER A 62 -10.57 -4.23 2.59
CA SER A 62 -11.84 -4.61 3.21
C SER A 62 -12.99 -3.81 2.60
N LYS A 63 -13.91 -4.53 1.94
CA LYS A 63 -15.12 -3.95 1.35
C LYS A 63 -15.93 -3.25 2.45
N ASP A 64 -16.51 -2.10 2.14
CA ASP A 64 -17.33 -1.29 3.05
C ASP A 64 -16.60 -0.62 4.23
N ALA A 65 -15.30 -0.84 4.42
CA ALA A 65 -14.53 -0.18 5.48
C ALA A 65 -14.57 1.36 5.40
N ALA A 66 -14.69 1.91 4.18
CA ALA A 66 -14.85 3.34 3.91
C ALA A 66 -16.02 3.99 4.68
N LYS A 67 -17.04 3.23 5.11
CA LYS A 67 -18.17 3.72 5.92
C LYS A 67 -17.78 4.07 7.36
N TYR A 68 -16.65 3.55 7.84
CA TYR A 68 -16.17 3.68 9.21
C TYR A 68 -14.90 4.55 9.31
N LEU A 69 -14.45 5.12 8.20
CA LEU A 69 -13.28 6.01 8.18
C LEU A 69 -13.63 7.37 8.77
N GLU A 70 -12.65 7.98 9.43
CA GLU A 70 -12.73 9.38 9.81
C GLU A 70 -12.82 10.26 8.54
N ALA A 71 -13.55 11.37 8.63
CA ALA A 71 -13.84 12.21 7.48
C ALA A 71 -12.58 12.76 6.79
N SER A 72 -11.55 13.10 7.57
CA SER A 72 -10.24 13.54 7.06
C SER A 72 -9.53 12.44 6.27
N ILE A 73 -9.48 11.23 6.83
CA ILE A 73 -8.83 10.07 6.19
C ILE A 73 -9.54 9.72 4.87
N LYS A 74 -10.88 9.72 4.88
CA LYS A 74 -11.66 9.50 3.66
C LYS A 74 -11.38 10.55 2.59
N ALA A 75 -11.35 11.84 2.97
CA ALA A 75 -11.06 12.92 2.04
C ALA A 75 -9.65 12.83 1.46
N ASP A 76 -8.65 12.42 2.25
CA ASP A 76 -7.30 12.16 1.75
C ASP A 76 -7.29 11.05 0.70
N PHE A 77 -7.96 9.91 0.96
CA PHE A 77 -8.05 8.84 -0.03
C PHE A 77 -8.72 9.29 -1.33
N GLU A 78 -9.82 10.05 -1.26
CA GLU A 78 -10.49 10.61 -2.44
C GLU A 78 -9.60 11.58 -3.23
N ARG A 79 -8.69 12.29 -2.56
CA ARG A 79 -7.75 13.23 -3.17
C ARG A 79 -6.57 12.56 -3.88
N TYR A 80 -6.02 11.49 -3.30
CA TYR A 80 -4.84 10.80 -3.84
C TYR A 80 -5.19 9.65 -4.79
N PHE A 81 -6.36 9.03 -4.61
CA PHE A 81 -6.78 7.82 -5.33
C PHE A 81 -8.05 8.08 -6.15
N SER A 82 -8.04 9.11 -6.98
CA SER A 82 -9.05 9.24 -8.02
C SER A 82 -8.98 8.03 -8.97
N GLU A 83 -10.06 7.71 -9.68
CA GLU A 83 -10.08 6.59 -10.63
C GLU A 83 -8.95 6.70 -11.67
N ALA A 84 -8.72 7.90 -12.19
CA ALA A 84 -7.63 8.17 -13.12
C ALA A 84 -6.25 7.93 -12.50
N ASP A 85 -6.06 8.17 -11.20
CA ASP A 85 -4.79 7.95 -10.52
C ASP A 85 -4.56 6.48 -10.23
N ILE A 86 -5.60 5.75 -9.82
CA ILE A 86 -5.59 4.30 -9.65
C ILE A 86 -5.20 3.62 -10.96
N ASP A 87 -5.82 4.02 -12.07
CA ASP A 87 -5.51 3.49 -13.41
C ASP A 87 -4.08 3.81 -13.87
N ASN A 88 -3.48 4.88 -13.32
CA ASN A 88 -2.12 5.29 -13.64
C ASN A 88 -1.06 4.72 -12.69
N ILE A 89 -1.44 3.94 -11.67
CA ILE A 89 -0.49 3.30 -10.76
C ILE A 89 0.50 2.44 -11.54
N LYS A 90 1.78 2.61 -11.24
CA LYS A 90 2.86 1.75 -11.69
C LYS A 90 3.06 0.68 -10.63
N TRP A 91 2.37 -0.45 -10.79
CA TRP A 91 2.44 -1.54 -9.83
C TRP A 91 3.85 -2.13 -9.76
N HIS A 92 4.34 -2.35 -8.54
CA HIS A 92 5.63 -2.96 -8.31
C HIS A 92 5.66 -4.35 -8.99
N PRO A 93 6.60 -4.59 -9.93
CA PRO A 93 6.65 -5.85 -10.65
C PRO A 93 7.12 -6.98 -9.71
N PRO A 94 6.79 -8.24 -10.02
CA PRO A 94 7.44 -9.37 -9.36
C PRO A 94 8.94 -9.32 -9.63
N VAL A 95 9.75 -9.39 -8.57
CA VAL A 95 11.21 -9.31 -8.68
C VAL A 95 11.73 -10.63 -9.28
N PRO A 96 12.45 -10.60 -10.42
CA PRO A 96 13.03 -11.81 -11.00
C PRO A 96 14.11 -12.41 -10.09
N ALA A 97 14.24 -13.73 -10.13
CA ALA A 97 15.28 -14.41 -9.35
C ALA A 97 16.69 -13.87 -9.69
N GLY A 98 17.48 -13.55 -8.66
CA GLY A 98 18.84 -13.05 -8.79
C GLY A 98 18.97 -11.53 -9.02
N PHE A 99 17.85 -10.81 -9.17
CA PHE A 99 17.84 -9.35 -9.31
C PHE A 99 18.19 -8.65 -7.99
N ASP A 100 17.80 -9.22 -6.85
CA ASP A 100 18.06 -8.71 -5.50
C ASP A 100 19.53 -8.37 -5.26
N ARG A 101 20.45 -9.18 -5.81
CA ARG A 101 21.90 -8.97 -5.63
C ARG A 101 22.40 -7.77 -6.41
N ILE A 102 21.80 -7.49 -7.58
CA ILE A 102 22.15 -6.33 -8.40
C ILE A 102 21.61 -5.07 -7.72
N GLU A 103 20.35 -5.10 -7.30
CA GLU A 103 19.71 -4.01 -6.56
C GLU A 103 20.46 -3.69 -5.27
N SER A 104 20.77 -4.70 -4.45
CA SER A 104 21.54 -4.52 -3.21
C SER A 104 22.87 -3.82 -3.45
N LYS A 105 23.64 -4.25 -4.47
CA LYS A 105 24.92 -3.61 -4.82
C LYS A 105 24.76 -2.16 -5.27
N ALA A 106 23.69 -1.85 -6.00
CA ALA A 106 23.41 -0.49 -6.43
C ALA A 106 23.04 0.41 -5.23
N LEU A 107 22.17 -0.09 -4.35
CA LEU A 107 21.77 0.59 -3.12
C LEU A 107 22.95 0.82 -2.18
N ASP A 108 23.85 -0.15 -2.02
CA ASP A 108 25.05 -0.01 -1.20
C ASP A 108 25.95 1.12 -1.69
N ARG A 109 26.19 1.20 -3.01
CA ARG A 109 26.98 2.30 -3.61
C ARG A 109 26.37 3.66 -3.33
N ILE A 110 25.05 3.79 -3.49
CA ILE A 110 24.32 5.04 -3.22
C ILE A 110 24.45 5.42 -1.74
N LYS A 111 24.26 4.46 -0.82
CA LYS A 111 24.38 4.70 0.62
C LYS A 111 25.78 5.12 1.03
N THR A 112 26.82 4.57 0.40
CA THR A 112 28.23 4.91 0.73
C THR A 112 28.70 6.23 0.13
N ALA A 113 27.94 6.84 -0.80
CA ALA A 113 28.31 8.08 -1.46
C ALA A 113 27.91 9.34 -0.67
N ASN A 114 27.26 9.18 0.49
CA ASN A 114 26.85 10.23 1.42
C ASN A 114 27.62 10.15 2.73
#